data_AF-A0A841ZQS2-F1
#
_entry.id   AF-A0A841ZQS2-F1
#
_cell.length_a   1.000
_cell.length_b   1.000
_cell.length_c   1.000
_cell.angle_alpha   90.00
_cell.angle_beta   90.00
_cell.angle_gamma   90.00
#
_symmetry.space_group_name_H-M   'P 1'
#
loop_
_entity.id
_entity.type
_entity.pdbx_description
1 polymer ?
#
loop_
_entity_poly.entity_id
_entity_poly.type
_entity_poly.pdbx_seq_one_letter_code
_entity_poly.pdbx_strand_id
1 'polypeptide(L)' 'MKKGDKVRTKYTSAMVSKGVIGVVQDIKIDDMFPNMVLIDFGSCVCWVFARDIEFLKDER' A
#
# COMPACT_ATOMS: atom_id res chain seq x y z
N MET A 1 -5.96 -1.73 8.30
CA MET A 1 -5.94 -0.91 7.08
C MET A 1 -7.36 -0.56 6.74
N LYS A 2 -7.59 0.68 6.32
CA LYS A 2 -8.84 1.07 5.67
C LYS A 2 -8.54 2.02 4.52
N LYS A 3 -9.51 2.18 3.64
CA LYS A 3 -9.48 3.19 2.58
C LYS A 3 -9.22 4.58 3.18
N GLY A 4 -8.32 5.33 2.56
CA GLY A 4 -7.87 6.65 3.00
C GLY A 4 -6.64 6.65 3.92
N ASP A 5 -6.22 5.50 4.46
CA ASP A 5 -4.99 5.43 5.26
C ASP A 5 -3.76 5.74 4.38
N LYS A 6 -2.78 6.44 4.97
CA LYS A 6 -1.46 6.63 4.35
C LYS A 6 -0.54 5.47 4.70
N VAL A 7 0.16 4.98 3.69
CA VAL A 7 1.09 3.86 3.82
C VAL A 7 2.39 4.19 3.10
N ARG A 8 3.48 3.55 3.52
CA ARG A 8 4.80 3.67 2.91
C ARG A 8 5.28 2.31 2.41
N THR A 9 5.90 2.27 1.24
CA THR A 9 6.53 1.04 0.72
C THR A 9 7.79 0.69 1.50
N LYS A 10 7.93 -0.58 1.88
CA LYS A 10 9.11 -1.12 2.57
C LYS A 10 10.22 -1.56 1.62
N TYR A 11 9.85 -1.90 0.38
CA TYR A 11 10.76 -2.41 -0.65
C TYR A 11 10.51 -1.72 -2.00
N THR A 12 11.51 -1.74 -2.89
CA THR A 12 11.34 -1.35 -4.29
C THR A 12 10.71 -2.52 -5.05
N SER A 13 9.58 -2.27 -5.68
CA SER A 13 8.95 -3.18 -6.64
C SER A 13 9.14 -2.63 -8.06
N ALA A 14 8.74 -3.39 -9.09
CA ALA A 14 8.93 -3.01 -10.50
C ALA A 14 8.37 -1.62 -10.86
N MET A 15 7.32 -1.15 -10.15
CA MET A 15 6.65 0.11 -10.46
C MET A 15 6.78 1.19 -9.37
N VAL A 16 7.24 0.84 -8.18
CA VAL A 16 7.24 1.75 -7.02
C VAL A 16 8.50 1.55 -6.19
N SER A 17 9.27 2.63 -6.02
CA SER A 17 10.47 2.65 -5.18
C SER A 17 10.15 2.44 -3.70
N LYS A 18 11.13 1.95 -2.93
CA LYS A 18 11.08 1.94 -1.47
C LYS A 18 10.89 3.36 -0.91
N GLY A 19 10.09 3.48 0.14
CA GLY A 19 9.88 4.73 0.87
C GLY A 19 8.81 5.66 0.28
N VAL A 20 8.20 5.28 -0.85
CA VAL A 20 7.14 6.07 -1.48
C VAL A 20 5.88 5.99 -0.63
N ILE A 21 5.24 7.14 -0.45
CA ILE A 21 4.00 7.27 0.32
C ILE A 21 2.82 7.26 -0.65
N GLY A 22 1.79 6.49 -0.31
CA GLY A 22 0.54 6.46 -1.05
C GLY A 22 -0.66 6.37 -0.13
N VAL A 23 -1.84 6.44 -0.73
CA VAL A 23 -3.13 6.39 -0.05
C VAL A 23 -3.85 5.11 -0.45
N VAL A 24 -4.36 4.38 0.54
CA VAL A 24 -5.13 3.15 0.31
C VAL A 24 -6.46 3.50 -0.36
N GLN A 25 -6.71 2.90 -1.52
CA GLN A 25 -7.96 3.05 -2.28
C GLN A 25 -8.90 1.87 -2.09
N ASP A 26 -8.35 0.66 -1.98
CA ASP A 26 -9.11 -0.57 -1.77
C ASP A 26 -8.23 -1.67 -1.15
N ILE A 27 -8.87 -2.69 -0.56
CA ILE A 27 -8.20 -3.82 0.09
C ILE A 27 -8.84 -5.11 -0.40
N LYS A 28 -8.05 -5.99 -1.00
CA LYS A 28 -8.47 -7.31 -1.41
C LYS A 28 -7.95 -8.33 -0.40
N ILE A 29 -8.88 -8.96 0.31
CA ILE A 29 -8.63 -10.06 1.23
C ILE A 29 -9.04 -11.35 0.52
N ASP A 30 -8.13 -12.32 0.49
CA ASP A 30 -8.32 -13.61 -0.19
C ASP A 30 -7.71 -14.71 0.68
N ASP A 31 -8.39 -15.83 0.84
CA ASP A 31 -7.93 -16.94 1.68
C ASP A 31 -6.86 -17.79 0.98
N MET A 32 -6.78 -17.74 -0.35
CA MET A 32 -5.83 -18.51 -1.16
C MET A 32 -4.63 -17.67 -1.62
N PHE A 33 -4.75 -16.34 -1.63
CA PHE A 33 -3.69 -15.44 -2.10
C PHE A 33 -3.25 -14.45 -1.03
N PRO A 34 -1.99 -13.98 -1.05
CA PRO A 34 -1.56 -12.94 -0.12
C PRO A 34 -2.41 -11.68 -0.26
N ASN A 35 -2.85 -11.12 0.87
CA ASN A 35 -3.64 -9.90 0.91
C ASN A 35 -2.99 -8.77 0.09
N MET A 36 -3.78 -8.13 -0.75
CA MET A 36 -3.34 -7.04 -1.61
C MET A 36 -4.08 -5.75 -1.28
N VAL A 37 -3.43 -4.63 -1.56
CA VAL A 37 -3.92 -3.29 -1.29
C VAL A 37 -3.74 -2.46 -2.53
N LEU A 38 -4.83 -1.84 -3.00
CA LEU A 38 -4.78 -0.88 -4.09
C LEU A 38 -4.34 0.45 -3.50
N ILE A 39 -3.22 0.98 -3.99
CA ILE A 39 -2.65 2.23 -3.49
C ILE A 39 -2.53 3.22 -4.63
N ASP A 40 -2.94 4.44 -4.35
CA ASP A 40 -2.65 5.60 -5.17
C ASP A 40 -1.38 6.30 -4.67
N PHE A 41 -0.33 6.30 -5.48
CA PHE A 41 0.95 6.97 -5.23
C PHE A 41 1.02 8.36 -5.88
N GLY A 42 -0.09 8.86 -6.43
CA GLY A 42 -0.20 10.14 -7.15
C GLY A 42 0.29 10.05 -8.60
N SER A 43 1.43 9.39 -8.85
CA SER A 43 1.96 9.16 -10.21
C SER A 43 1.42 7.87 -10.85
N CYS A 44 0.98 6.90 -10.04
CA CYS A 44 0.40 5.65 -10.48
C CYS A 44 -0.52 5.07 -9.41
N VAL A 45 -1.44 4.21 -9.86
CA VAL A 45 -2.32 3.42 -8.99
C VAL A 45 -2.03 1.95 -9.24
N CYS A 46 -1.66 1.19 -8.23
CA CYS A 46 -1.36 -0.23 -8.39
C CYS A 46 -1.68 -1.07 -7.16
N TRP A 47 -1.90 -2.37 -7.40
CA TRP A 47 -2.05 -3.37 -6.35
C TRP A 47 -0.68 -3.78 -5.84
N VAL A 48 -0.47 -3.68 -4.53
CA VAL A 48 0.73 -4.16 -3.84
C VAL A 48 0.36 -5.17 -2.76
N PHE A 49 1.30 -6.00 -2.34
CA PHE A 49 1.06 -6.89 -1.21
C PHE A 49 1.01 -6.09 0.09
N ALA A 50 0.04 -6.41 0.96
CA ALA A 50 -0.09 -5.78 2.27
C ALA A 50 1.18 -5.93 3.13
N ARG A 51 1.92 -7.03 2.94
CA ARG A 51 3.19 -7.28 3.64
C ARG A 51 4.34 -6.39 3.18
N ASP A 52 4.23 -5.70 2.04
CA ASP A 52 5.31 -4.88 1.47
C ASP A 52 5.17 -3.39 1.82
N ILE A 53 4.15 -3.05 2.62
CA ILE A 53 3.88 -1.68 3.08
C ILE A 53 3.85 -1.61 4.61
N GLU A 54 4.04 -0.39 5.12
CA GLU A 54 3.88 -0.05 6.53
C GLU A 54 2.90 1.11 6.68
N PHE A 55 2.17 1.13 7.80
CA PHE A 55 1.29 2.25 8.11
C PHE A 55 2.07 3.42 8.65
N LEU A 56 1.69 4.60 8.19
CA LEU A 56 2.06 5.83 8.85
C LEU A 56 0.96 6.11 9.88
N LYS A 57 1.20 5.77 11.15
CA LYS A 57 0.34 6.24 12.24
C LYS A 57 0.52 7.76 12.32
N ASP A 58 -0.60 8.49 12.32
CA ASP A 58 -0.58 9.90 12.72
C ASP A 58 -0.07 9.96 14.17
N GLU A 59 1.12 10.53 14.36
CA GLU A 59 1.61 10.95 15.67
C GLU A 59 0.83 12.22 16.06
N ARG A 60 -0.30 12.05 16.73
CA ARG A 60 -1.04 13.13 17.39
C ARG A 60 -1.23 12.82 18.86
#